data_AF-A0A7X1WJV6-F1
#
_entry.id   AF-A0A7X1WJV6-F1
#
_cell.length_a   1.000
_cell.length_b   1.000
_cell.length_c   1.000
_cell.angle_alpha   90.00
_cell.angle_beta   90.00
_cell.angle_gamma   90.00
#
_symmetry.space_group_name_H-M   'P 1'
#
loop_
_entity.id
_entity.type
_entity.pdbx_description
1 polymer ?
#
loop_
_entity_poly.entity_id
_entity_poly.type
_entity_poly.pdbx_seq_one_letter_code
_entity_poly.pdbx_strand_id
1 'polypeptide(L)'
;MATKPTVQQNTGLFAAAFCCVALVLGYTYYLTHTNQQLDIQAIALAQNWYQIKPLWARQLISAGGYVGTLCAVILLMCHGLLYCVVAFGAAYFGIKHFTEKPEPKGIDRNPQAKAAKGVNNAEIPGSVLMVMLPKYPGAARGELKGGNIDKNPYQQDFYRIEQAPVPVKEGVEMTPLKRLYIAVYGMLKAHPDVPASIGGHHADAPLFEHSLSVSKKVQSYYQDRGRREPLATIAGLAHDLDKLLAYKQSGDQWVKNVSATHHNKYAAYIVSTQPEFRELAEDDRNTLVLALRYYHDPENLPIGASNRTEALIQALRMCDGFAIKEEKAAGVQKLDEEQLESIEKALLDTISELNINGYLSKNGHAGGWTTPALEYVITPMSTVLELMGKHLSADLNRKLQLDHETRTFKHPAVKLVSERLQKLGLLMITYKTYSSDIGLYDCRIGTARFTSVLMLSKQELEKLLPGLQEKWGTAAYRIRIIKGTGDNSVQGENDLEDSEE
;
A
#
# COMPACT_ATOMS: atom_id res chain seq x y z
N MET A 1 -6.84 -20.29 -19.50
CA MET A 1 -6.16 -19.56 -18.40
C MET A 1 -5.09 -20.46 -17.78
N ALA A 2 -3.81 -20.09 -17.86
CA ALA A 2 -2.75 -20.82 -17.18
C ALA A 2 -2.76 -20.45 -15.69
N THR A 3 -3.11 -21.41 -14.84
CA THR A 3 -2.99 -21.30 -13.39
C THR A 3 -1.52 -21.10 -13.03
N LYS A 4 -1.20 -19.98 -12.38
CA LYS A 4 0.14 -19.75 -11.81
C LYS A 4 0.45 -20.92 -10.85
N PRO A 5 1.62 -21.56 -10.94
CA PRO A 5 1.99 -22.59 -9.99
C PRO A 5 2.23 -21.94 -8.63
N THR A 6 1.28 -22.11 -7.71
CA THR A 6 1.47 -21.80 -6.29
C THR A 6 2.42 -22.83 -5.70
N VAL A 7 3.70 -22.52 -5.71
CA VAL A 7 4.72 -23.26 -4.96
C VAL A 7 4.40 -23.06 -3.48
N GLN A 8 3.83 -24.08 -2.83
CA GLN A 8 3.55 -24.06 -1.39
C GLN A 8 4.85 -23.77 -0.62
N GLN A 9 4.84 -22.85 0.35
CA GLN A 9 6.03 -22.44 1.13
C GLN A 9 6.86 -23.62 1.69
N ASN A 10 6.23 -24.78 1.92
CA ASN A 10 6.88 -25.99 2.41
C ASN A 10 7.86 -26.63 1.41
N THR A 11 7.71 -26.39 0.11
CA THR A 11 8.63 -26.95 -0.92
C THR A 11 10.00 -26.29 -0.91
N GLY A 12 10.11 -25.00 -0.55
CA GLY A 12 11.41 -24.32 -0.41
C GLY A 12 12.25 -24.86 0.75
N LEU A 13 11.59 -25.17 1.87
CA LEU A 13 12.26 -25.72 3.05
C LEU A 13 12.73 -27.17 2.82
N PHE A 14 11.92 -27.96 2.09
CA PHE A 14 12.30 -29.30 1.66
C PHE A 14 13.48 -29.28 0.67
N ALA A 15 13.45 -28.39 -0.33
CA ALA A 15 14.54 -28.25 -1.29
C ALA A 15 15.86 -27.85 -0.62
N ALA A 16 15.82 -26.89 0.33
CA ALA A 16 16.99 -26.48 1.09
C ALA A 16 17.55 -27.63 1.94
N ALA A 17 16.69 -28.37 2.65
CA ALA A 17 17.11 -29.53 3.45
C ALA A 17 17.74 -30.62 2.57
N PHE A 18 17.14 -30.92 1.41
CA PHE A 18 17.67 -31.88 0.45
C PHE A 18 19.04 -31.47 -0.09
N CYS A 19 19.21 -30.21 -0.51
CA CYS A 19 20.50 -29.69 -0.96
C CYS A 19 21.57 -29.77 0.13
N CYS A 20 21.24 -29.43 1.38
CA CYS A 20 22.17 -29.57 2.50
C CYS A 20 22.60 -31.03 2.70
N VAL A 21 21.66 -31.98 2.73
CA VAL A 21 21.98 -33.41 2.88
C VAL A 21 22.86 -33.91 1.73
N ALA A 22 22.51 -33.56 0.48
CA ALA A 22 23.28 -33.95 -0.70
C ALA A 22 24.71 -33.39 -0.66
N LEU A 23 24.90 -32.15 -0.24
CA LEU A 23 26.21 -31.53 -0.08
C LEU A 23 27.04 -32.21 1.02
N VAL A 24 26.46 -32.51 2.18
CA VAL A 24 27.19 -33.18 3.27
C VAL A 24 27.63 -34.59 2.87
N LEU A 25 26.73 -35.36 2.25
CA LEU A 25 27.04 -36.71 1.78
C LEU A 25 28.09 -36.70 0.65
N GLY A 26 27.95 -35.77 -0.31
CA GLY A 26 28.88 -35.60 -1.42
C GLY A 26 30.26 -35.13 -0.96
N TYR A 27 30.34 -34.20 -0.01
CA TYR A 27 31.60 -33.75 0.56
C TYR A 27 32.29 -34.84 1.38
N THR A 28 31.52 -35.62 2.15
CA THR A 28 32.05 -36.79 2.86
C THR A 28 32.63 -37.80 1.88
N TYR A 29 31.93 -38.08 0.78
CA TYR A 29 32.42 -38.96 -0.28
C TYR A 29 33.71 -38.44 -0.90
N TYR A 30 33.75 -37.15 -1.26
CA TYR A 30 34.95 -36.48 -1.78
C TYR A 30 36.15 -36.63 -0.83
N LEU A 31 35.97 -36.36 0.47
CA LEU A 31 37.03 -36.51 1.47
C LEU A 31 37.55 -37.94 1.54
N THR A 32 36.67 -38.94 1.54
CA THR A 32 37.07 -40.35 1.55
C THR A 32 37.78 -40.79 0.27
N HIS A 33 37.40 -40.24 -0.88
CA HIS A 33 37.98 -40.61 -2.16
C HIS A 33 39.34 -39.94 -2.41
N THR A 34 39.54 -38.75 -1.86
CA THR A 34 40.80 -37.98 -1.96
C THR A 34 41.80 -38.28 -0.86
N ASN A 35 41.52 -39.24 0.03
CA ASN A 35 42.32 -39.58 1.20
C ASN A 35 42.53 -38.43 2.21
N GLN A 36 41.65 -37.43 2.20
CA GLN A 36 41.67 -36.28 3.13
C GLN A 36 40.81 -36.50 4.38
N GLN A 37 40.16 -37.67 4.51
CA GLN A 37 39.29 -37.97 5.64
C GLN A 37 39.99 -37.93 7.00
N LEU A 38 41.28 -38.31 7.05
CA LEU A 38 42.04 -38.36 8.31
C LEU A 38 42.27 -36.97 8.90
N ASP A 39 42.49 -35.96 8.07
CA ASP A 39 42.69 -34.58 8.50
C ASP A 39 41.42 -34.03 9.17
N ILE A 40 40.27 -34.25 8.54
CA ILE A 40 38.97 -33.82 9.06
C ILE A 40 38.60 -34.56 10.34
N GLN A 41 38.86 -35.87 10.41
CA GLN A 41 38.65 -36.65 11.64
C GLN A 41 39.58 -36.18 12.78
N ALA A 42 40.86 -35.87 12.47
CA ALA A 42 41.82 -35.36 13.44
C ALA A 42 41.38 -34.00 14.00
N ILE A 43 40.93 -33.07 13.13
CA ILE A 43 40.39 -31.77 13.55
C ILE A 43 39.15 -31.95 14.42
N ALA A 44 38.25 -32.87 14.05
CA ALA A 44 37.05 -33.16 14.82
C ALA A 44 37.35 -33.80 16.19
N LEU A 45 38.45 -34.55 16.32
CA LEU A 45 38.89 -35.15 17.59
C LEU A 45 39.80 -34.25 18.45
N ALA A 46 40.42 -33.22 17.86
CA ALA A 46 41.32 -32.31 18.55
C ALA A 46 40.69 -31.72 19.82
N GLN A 47 41.44 -31.59 20.91
CA GLN A 47 40.89 -31.06 22.16
C GLN A 47 40.75 -29.55 22.09
N ASN A 48 39.49 -29.07 22.06
CA ASN A 48 39.15 -27.66 22.18
C ASN A 48 38.26 -27.49 23.41
N TRP A 49 38.65 -26.60 24.33
CA TRP A 49 37.99 -26.39 25.63
C TRP A 49 36.53 -25.93 25.53
N TYR A 50 36.13 -25.43 24.36
CA TYR A 50 34.84 -24.80 24.07
C TYR A 50 33.95 -25.63 23.13
N GLN A 51 34.40 -26.81 22.69
CA GLN A 51 33.64 -27.70 21.80
C GLN A 51 33.04 -28.88 22.58
N ILE A 52 31.71 -28.95 22.62
CA ILE A 52 31.00 -30.12 23.17
C ILE A 52 31.10 -31.27 22.16
N LYS A 53 31.70 -32.38 22.58
CA LYS A 53 31.90 -33.58 21.75
C LYS A 53 31.36 -34.80 22.49
N PRO A 54 30.16 -35.28 22.17
CA PRO A 54 29.58 -36.46 22.81
C PRO A 54 30.50 -37.68 22.66
N LEU A 55 30.55 -38.53 23.68
CA LEU A 55 31.41 -39.73 23.69
C LEU A 55 31.11 -40.67 22.52
N TRP A 56 29.83 -40.86 22.19
CA TRP A 56 29.40 -41.69 21.06
C TRP A 56 29.93 -41.15 19.71
N ALA A 57 29.96 -39.83 19.53
CA ALA A 57 30.46 -39.20 18.31
C ALA A 57 31.98 -39.38 18.19
N ARG A 58 32.72 -39.24 19.30
CA ARG A 58 34.17 -39.50 19.33
C ARG A 58 34.50 -40.95 18.96
N GLN A 59 33.76 -41.91 19.51
CA GLN A 59 33.93 -43.33 19.21
C GLN A 59 33.71 -43.60 17.71
N LEU A 60 32.64 -43.03 17.14
CA LEU A 60 32.30 -43.18 15.73
C LEU A 60 33.36 -42.56 14.81
N ILE A 61 33.87 -41.37 15.15
CA ILE A 61 34.93 -40.70 14.40
C ILE A 61 36.24 -41.50 14.49
N SER A 62 36.58 -42.03 15.67
CA SER A 62 37.79 -42.84 15.88
C SER A 62 37.75 -44.21 15.18
N ALA A 63 36.55 -44.76 14.94
CA ALA A 63 36.38 -45.99 14.16
C ALA A 63 36.70 -45.79 12.67
N GLY A 64 36.78 -44.53 12.21
CA GLY A 64 37.18 -44.18 10.86
C GLY A 64 36.15 -44.55 9.78
N GLY A 65 36.62 -44.61 8.53
CA GLY A 65 35.77 -44.91 7.37
C GLY A 65 34.77 -43.81 7.03
N TYR A 66 33.84 -44.11 6.12
CA TYR A 66 32.86 -43.14 5.63
C TYR A 66 31.96 -42.62 6.74
N VAL A 67 31.47 -43.50 7.62
CA VAL A 67 30.56 -43.13 8.71
C VAL A 67 31.26 -42.27 9.76
N GLY A 68 32.51 -42.57 10.12
CA GLY A 68 33.32 -41.73 11.01
C GLY A 68 33.61 -40.36 10.41
N THR A 69 33.87 -40.29 9.10
CA THR A 69 34.07 -39.04 8.36
C THR A 69 32.80 -38.19 8.32
N LEU A 70 31.64 -38.81 8.04
CA LEU A 70 30.34 -38.15 8.05
C LEU A 70 30.04 -37.54 9.42
N CYS A 71 30.28 -38.31 10.48
CA CYS A 71 30.10 -37.86 11.85
C CYS A 71 31.03 -36.67 12.18
N ALA A 72 32.28 -36.69 11.71
CA ALA A 72 33.22 -35.59 11.87
C ALA A 72 32.75 -34.31 11.15
N VAL A 73 32.30 -34.41 9.90
CA VAL A 73 31.78 -33.27 9.11
C VAL A 73 30.56 -32.64 9.79
N ILE A 74 29.59 -33.47 10.19
CA ILE A 74 28.37 -32.98 10.87
C ILE A 74 28.72 -32.28 12.19
N LEU A 75 29.63 -32.88 12.98
CA LEU A 75 30.05 -32.30 14.26
C LEU A 75 30.69 -30.92 14.07
N LEU A 76 31.58 -30.77 13.08
CA LEU A 76 32.22 -29.49 12.75
C LEU A 76 31.22 -28.45 12.23
N MET A 77 30.26 -28.84 11.40
CA MET A 77 29.18 -27.95 10.95
C MET A 77 28.32 -27.44 12.12
N CYS A 78 27.95 -28.33 13.05
CA CYS A 78 27.20 -27.95 14.25
C CYS A 78 27.98 -26.97 15.13
N HIS A 79 29.28 -27.19 15.30
CA HIS A 79 30.14 -26.24 16.01
C HIS A 79 30.23 -24.90 15.29
N GLY A 80 30.39 -24.90 13.96
CA GLY A 80 30.40 -23.69 13.13
C GLY A 80 29.13 -22.85 13.29
N LEU A 81 27.96 -23.49 13.23
CA LEU A 81 26.66 -22.83 13.45
C LEU A 81 26.54 -22.26 14.86
N LEU A 82 26.99 -23.00 15.88
CA LEU A 82 27.00 -22.51 17.25
C LEU A 82 27.88 -21.26 17.40
N TYR A 83 29.07 -21.22 16.78
CA TYR A 83 29.92 -20.01 16.79
C TYR A 83 29.25 -18.83 16.11
N CYS A 84 28.62 -19.03 14.95
CA CYS A 84 27.91 -17.97 14.26
C CYS A 84 26.78 -17.41 15.13
N VAL A 85 26.01 -18.26 15.82
CA VAL A 85 24.94 -17.83 16.73
C VAL A 85 25.50 -17.07 17.94
N VAL A 86 26.57 -17.56 18.56
CA VAL A 86 27.22 -16.89 19.70
C VAL A 86 27.83 -15.56 19.28
N ALA A 87 28.53 -15.50 18.15
CA ALA A 87 29.13 -14.28 17.62
C ALA A 87 28.07 -13.24 17.24
N PHE A 88 26.98 -13.67 16.60
CA PHE A 88 25.85 -12.80 16.27
C PHE A 88 25.16 -12.29 17.54
N GLY A 89 24.93 -13.16 18.53
CA GLY A 89 24.39 -12.77 19.82
C GLY A 89 25.27 -11.76 20.55
N ALA A 90 26.58 -12.02 20.62
CA ALA A 90 27.54 -11.11 21.23
C ALA A 90 27.59 -9.75 20.51
N ALA A 91 27.55 -9.73 19.17
CA ALA A 91 27.48 -8.49 18.41
C ALA A 91 26.16 -7.74 18.64
N TYR A 92 25.04 -8.44 18.64
CA TYR A 92 23.71 -7.86 18.88
C TYR A 92 23.60 -7.26 20.30
N PHE A 93 24.02 -7.99 21.33
CA PHE A 93 24.02 -7.50 22.71
C PHE A 93 25.08 -6.43 22.94
N GLY A 94 26.24 -6.52 22.31
CA GLY A 94 27.28 -5.48 22.36
C GLY A 94 26.79 -4.16 21.76
N ILE A 95 26.19 -4.20 20.56
CA ILE A 95 25.60 -3.01 19.92
C ILE A 95 24.49 -2.44 20.80
N LYS A 96 23.63 -3.29 21.39
CA LYS A 96 22.58 -2.85 22.32
C LYS A 96 23.16 -2.16 23.55
N HIS A 97 24.21 -2.71 24.16
CA HIS A 97 24.84 -2.13 25.35
C HIS A 97 25.57 -0.81 25.05
N PHE A 98 26.08 -0.60 23.83
CA PHE A 98 26.68 0.66 23.40
C PHE A 98 25.67 1.70 22.90
N THR A 99 24.47 1.29 22.49
CA THR A 99 23.41 2.19 22.00
C THR A 99 22.37 2.54 23.06
N GLU A 100 22.25 1.77 24.15
CA GLU A 100 21.46 2.13 25.32
C GLU A 100 22.17 3.24 26.13
N LYS A 101 21.66 4.47 26.00
CA LYS A 101 22.04 5.57 26.90
C LYS A 101 21.66 5.21 28.34
N PRO A 102 22.50 5.54 29.34
CA PRO A 102 22.17 5.26 30.73
C PRO A 102 20.89 5.99 31.13
N GLU A 103 19.93 5.25 31.70
CA GLU A 103 18.76 5.83 32.35
C GLU A 103 19.22 6.85 33.42
N PRO A 104 18.67 8.08 33.42
CA PRO A 104 18.97 9.01 34.48
C PRO A 104 18.39 8.47 35.80
N LYS A 105 19.28 8.28 36.78
CA LYS A 105 18.91 7.94 38.16
C LYS A 105 17.86 8.92 38.67
N GLY A 106 16.77 8.37 39.20
CA GLY A 106 15.62 9.12 39.71
C GLY A 106 16.04 10.23 40.68
N ILE A 107 15.58 11.44 40.37
CA ILE A 107 15.52 12.55 41.32
C ILE A 107 14.10 12.59 41.86
N ASP A 108 14.04 12.70 43.19
CA ASP A 108 12.85 12.76 44.00
C ASP A 108 11.90 13.90 43.59
N ARG A 109 10.62 13.67 43.87
CA ARG A 109 9.47 14.38 43.32
C ARG A 109 9.34 15.79 43.90
N ASN A 110 9.06 16.72 42.98
CA ASN A 110 8.38 18.00 43.16
C ASN A 110 9.25 19.19 43.66
N PRO A 111 9.49 20.15 42.76
CA PRO A 111 8.90 21.46 42.95
C PRO A 111 7.93 21.73 41.81
N GLN A 112 6.70 22.09 42.17
CA GLN A 112 5.61 22.41 41.24
C GLN A 112 6.14 23.37 40.16
N ALA A 113 6.39 22.83 38.97
CA ALA A 113 6.51 23.64 37.78
C ALA A 113 5.15 24.33 37.63
N LYS A 114 5.15 25.67 37.75
CA LYS A 114 3.97 26.46 37.42
C LYS A 114 3.55 26.08 36.01
N ALA A 115 2.38 25.44 35.91
CA ALA A 115 1.80 25.04 34.64
C ALA A 115 1.80 26.25 33.70
N ALA A 116 2.34 26.07 32.49
CA ALA A 116 2.12 27.04 31.42
C ALA A 116 0.60 27.21 31.26
N LYS A 117 0.12 28.45 31.28
CA LYS A 117 -1.31 28.77 31.10
C LYS A 117 -1.81 28.06 29.84
N GLY A 118 -2.73 27.10 30.01
CA GLY A 118 -3.34 26.32 28.92
C GLY A 118 -3.19 24.81 29.03
N VAL A 119 -2.34 24.29 29.91
CA VAL A 119 -2.18 22.84 30.13
C VAL A 119 -3.13 22.37 31.25
N ASN A 120 -4.30 21.85 30.86
CA ASN A 120 -5.16 21.10 31.77
C ASN A 120 -4.81 19.61 31.67
N ASN A 121 -4.43 19.00 32.79
CA ASN A 121 -4.20 17.57 32.90
C ASN A 121 -5.55 16.83 32.93
N ALA A 122 -5.66 15.71 32.22
CA ALA A 122 -6.88 14.89 32.13
C ALA A 122 -6.66 13.49 32.71
N GLU A 123 -5.92 13.39 33.81
CA GLU A 123 -6.01 12.20 34.66
C GLU A 123 -7.45 12.03 35.14
N ILE A 124 -8.04 10.85 34.91
CA ILE A 124 -9.23 10.40 35.65
C ILE A 124 -8.69 9.55 36.82
N PRO A 125 -8.73 10.03 38.07
CA PRO A 125 -8.24 9.26 39.21
C PRO A 125 -8.95 7.90 39.29
N GLY A 126 -8.18 6.81 39.12
CA GLY A 126 -8.67 5.44 39.18
C GLY A 126 -8.98 4.75 37.84
N SER A 127 -8.80 5.38 36.68
CA SER A 127 -8.97 4.69 35.39
C SER A 127 -7.71 3.92 34.99
N VAL A 128 -7.70 2.60 35.19
CA VAL A 128 -6.74 1.72 34.53
C VAL A 128 -7.26 1.42 33.12
N LEU A 129 -6.48 1.77 32.10
CA LEU A 129 -6.79 1.41 30.71
C LEU A 129 -6.78 -0.12 30.59
N MET A 130 -7.89 -0.72 30.14
CA MET A 130 -8.04 -2.16 29.99
C MET A 130 -8.57 -2.47 28.60
N VAL A 131 -7.72 -2.99 27.71
CA VAL A 131 -8.16 -3.49 26.40
C VAL A 131 -8.47 -4.98 26.53
N MET A 132 -9.73 -5.36 26.30
CA MET A 132 -10.18 -6.76 26.36
C MET A 132 -10.24 -7.33 24.95
N LEU A 133 -9.31 -8.23 24.61
CA LEU A 133 -9.31 -8.90 23.30
C LEU A 133 -10.29 -10.10 23.32
N PRO A 134 -11.18 -10.25 22.32
CA PRO A 134 -12.04 -11.43 22.22
C PRO A 134 -11.19 -12.71 22.06
N LYS A 135 -11.71 -13.85 22.54
CA LYS A 135 -11.05 -15.15 22.40
C LYS A 135 -11.06 -15.58 20.93
N TYR A 136 -9.92 -16.06 20.43
CA TYR A 136 -9.69 -16.61 19.10
C TYR A 136 -8.92 -17.94 19.20
N PRO A 137 -8.99 -18.85 18.22
CA PRO A 137 -8.31 -20.15 18.30
C PRO A 137 -6.77 -20.02 18.19
N GLY A 138 -6.04 -20.75 19.03
CA GLY A 138 -4.58 -20.83 19.05
C GLY A 138 -4.01 -21.90 18.10
N ALA A 139 -2.69 -22.03 18.08
CA ALA A 139 -1.98 -22.92 17.15
C ALA A 139 -2.11 -24.41 17.54
N ALA A 140 -2.44 -24.70 18.80
CA ALA A 140 -2.77 -26.05 19.24
C ALA A 140 -4.27 -26.35 19.11
N ARG A 141 -4.62 -27.59 18.73
CA ARG A 141 -6.01 -28.03 18.57
C ARG A 141 -6.75 -27.91 19.90
N GLY A 142 -7.77 -27.05 19.95
CA GLY A 142 -8.56 -26.77 21.15
C GLY A 142 -8.03 -25.60 22.01
N GLU A 143 -6.94 -24.96 21.60
CA GLU A 143 -6.44 -23.75 22.26
C GLU A 143 -7.31 -22.55 21.87
N LEU A 144 -7.72 -21.74 22.85
CA LEU A 144 -8.30 -20.42 22.64
C LEU A 144 -7.32 -19.39 23.22
N LYS A 145 -6.72 -18.56 22.37
CA LYS A 145 -5.92 -17.38 22.72
C LYS A 145 -6.80 -16.13 22.73
N GLY A 146 -6.61 -15.24 23.69
CA GLY A 146 -7.45 -14.05 23.87
C GLY A 146 -8.18 -14.06 25.21
N GLY A 147 -8.52 -12.87 25.70
CA GLY A 147 -8.88 -12.62 27.10
C GLY A 147 -7.76 -11.98 27.94
N ASN A 148 -6.63 -11.60 27.35
CA ASN A 148 -5.64 -10.80 28.06
C ASN A 148 -6.11 -9.35 28.13
N ILE A 149 -6.12 -8.82 29.36
CA ILE A 149 -6.30 -7.39 29.63
C ILE A 149 -4.95 -6.72 29.37
N ASP A 150 -4.85 -5.98 28.28
CA ASP A 150 -3.71 -5.11 28.07
C ASP A 150 -3.86 -3.90 29.01
N LYS A 151 -2.99 -3.84 30.03
CA LYS A 151 -3.00 -2.80 31.08
C LYS A 151 -2.14 -1.60 30.72
N ASN A 152 -1.30 -1.70 29.69
CA ASN A 152 -0.38 -0.62 29.34
C ASN A 152 0.07 -0.73 27.87
N PRO A 153 -0.84 -0.58 26.91
CA PRO A 153 -0.52 -0.78 25.49
C PRO A 153 0.49 0.25 24.95
N TYR A 154 0.71 1.37 25.66
CA TYR A 154 1.65 2.41 25.27
C TYR A 154 2.20 3.17 26.48
N GLN A 155 3.49 3.03 26.74
CA GLN A 155 4.22 3.91 27.66
C GLN A 155 4.66 5.18 26.92
N GLN A 156 3.69 5.96 26.42
CA GLN A 156 3.95 7.20 25.67
C GLN A 156 2.79 8.18 25.89
N ASP A 157 3.10 9.38 26.38
CA ASP A 157 2.21 10.54 26.66
C ASP A 157 1.49 11.12 25.41
N PHE A 158 1.12 10.31 24.41
CA PHE A 158 0.94 10.74 23.02
C PHE A 158 -0.50 10.66 22.45
N TYR A 159 -1.54 10.42 23.25
CA TYR A 159 -2.91 10.20 22.73
C TYR A 159 -3.90 11.32 23.01
N ARG A 160 -3.56 12.56 22.67
CA ARG A 160 -4.54 13.65 22.67
C ARG A 160 -4.83 14.10 21.24
N ILE A 161 -6.01 13.73 20.75
CA ILE A 161 -6.62 14.39 19.59
C ILE A 161 -7.35 15.61 20.16
N GLU A 162 -6.86 16.80 19.84
CA GLU A 162 -7.54 18.05 20.21
C GLU A 162 -8.95 18.12 19.61
N GLN A 163 -9.88 18.80 20.29
CA GLN A 163 -11.22 19.05 19.79
C GLN A 163 -11.46 20.55 19.69
N ALA A 164 -11.81 21.01 18.50
CA ALA A 164 -12.20 22.38 18.28
C ALA A 164 -13.65 22.60 18.76
N PRO A 165 -13.98 23.76 19.36
CA PRO A 165 -15.36 24.09 19.67
C PRO A 165 -16.19 24.15 18.38
N VAL A 166 -17.36 23.52 18.41
CA VAL A 166 -18.32 23.50 17.31
C VAL A 166 -19.56 24.25 17.76
N PRO A 167 -19.86 25.43 17.18
CA PRO A 167 -21.07 26.16 17.54
C PRO A 167 -22.30 25.39 17.08
N VAL A 168 -23.29 25.32 17.94
CA VAL A 168 -24.57 24.65 17.67
C VAL A 168 -25.65 25.70 17.66
N LYS A 169 -26.53 25.63 16.65
CA LYS A 169 -27.71 26.49 16.59
C LYS A 169 -28.60 26.29 17.81
N GLU A 170 -29.14 27.39 18.32
CA GLU A 170 -30.10 27.37 19.42
C GLU A 170 -31.35 26.55 19.06
N GLY A 171 -31.89 25.82 20.04
CA GLY A 171 -33.06 24.95 19.86
C GLY A 171 -32.79 23.58 19.25
N VAL A 172 -31.53 23.25 18.91
CA VAL A 172 -31.19 21.88 18.45
C VAL A 172 -31.15 20.91 19.62
N GLU A 173 -32.05 19.93 19.63
CA GLU A 173 -31.99 18.84 20.59
C GLU A 173 -30.69 18.02 20.41
N MET A 174 -29.96 17.86 21.51
CA MET A 174 -28.73 17.06 21.56
C MET A 174 -29.04 15.62 21.92
N THR A 175 -29.16 14.78 20.89
CA THR A 175 -29.19 13.32 21.06
C THR A 175 -27.77 12.77 21.22
N PRO A 176 -27.59 11.55 21.79
CA PRO A 176 -26.29 10.88 21.84
C PRO A 176 -25.54 10.85 20.49
N LEU A 177 -26.27 10.53 19.41
CA LEU A 177 -25.73 10.52 18.04
C LEU A 177 -25.20 11.90 17.61
N LYS A 178 -25.96 12.97 17.87
CA LYS A 178 -25.54 14.34 17.51
C LYS A 178 -24.34 14.79 18.33
N ARG A 179 -24.29 14.47 19.63
CA ARG A 179 -23.12 14.76 20.45
C ARG A 179 -21.88 14.02 19.93
N LEU A 180 -22.00 12.73 19.60
CA LEU A 180 -20.88 11.97 19.04
C LEU A 180 -20.42 12.52 17.68
N TYR A 181 -21.36 12.90 16.81
CA TYR A 181 -21.03 13.59 15.55
C TYR A 181 -20.22 14.86 15.80
N ILE A 182 -20.66 15.70 16.75
CA ILE A 182 -19.98 16.95 17.11
C ILE A 182 -18.57 16.67 17.66
N ALA A 183 -18.40 15.66 18.49
CA ALA A 183 -17.10 15.28 19.04
C ALA A 183 -16.12 14.89 17.92
N VAL A 184 -16.52 13.99 17.02
CA VAL A 184 -15.70 13.57 15.87
C VAL A 184 -15.42 14.74 14.92
N TYR A 185 -16.42 15.58 14.65
CA TYR A 185 -16.25 16.77 13.83
C TYR A 185 -15.25 17.75 14.45
N GLY A 186 -15.37 17.98 15.76
CA GLY A 186 -14.45 18.83 16.52
C GLY A 186 -13.01 18.32 16.48
N MET A 187 -12.82 16.99 16.53
CA MET A 187 -11.51 16.36 16.38
C MET A 187 -10.88 16.68 15.02
N LEU A 188 -11.59 16.41 13.93
CA LEU A 188 -11.06 16.69 12.59
C LEU A 188 -10.83 18.18 12.36
N LYS A 189 -11.76 19.03 12.81
CA LYS A 189 -11.66 20.49 12.66
C LYS A 189 -10.46 21.08 13.41
N ALA A 190 -10.04 20.48 14.53
CA ALA A 190 -8.85 20.93 15.26
C ALA A 190 -7.54 20.66 14.51
N HIS A 191 -7.55 19.78 13.51
CA HIS A 191 -6.35 19.36 12.78
C HIS A 191 -6.52 19.60 11.27
N PRO A 192 -6.69 20.87 10.83
CA PRO A 192 -7.00 21.20 9.44
C PRO A 192 -5.88 20.82 8.46
N ASP A 193 -4.63 20.77 8.92
CA ASP A 193 -3.46 20.55 8.08
C ASP A 193 -3.11 19.07 7.86
N VAL A 194 -3.80 18.15 8.55
CA VAL A 194 -3.55 16.71 8.38
C VAL A 194 -4.08 16.27 7.01
N PRO A 195 -3.25 15.68 6.15
CA PRO A 195 -3.68 15.26 4.82
C PRO A 195 -4.57 14.01 4.89
N ALA A 196 -5.50 13.87 3.94
CA ALA A 196 -6.28 12.64 3.80
C ALA A 196 -5.41 11.44 3.42
N SER A 197 -4.27 11.64 2.74
CA SER A 197 -3.28 10.57 2.50
C SER A 197 -1.87 11.10 2.32
N ILE A 198 -0.93 10.29 2.77
CA ILE A 198 0.50 10.44 2.51
C ILE A 198 0.83 9.55 1.33
N GLY A 199 0.99 10.13 0.14
CA GLY A 199 1.28 9.40 -1.11
C GLY A 199 0.31 9.67 -2.28
N GLY A 200 -0.37 10.82 -2.32
CA GLY A 200 -1.05 11.29 -3.54
C GLY A 200 -2.43 10.71 -3.83
N HIS A 201 -2.95 9.76 -3.04
CA HIS A 201 -4.26 9.12 -3.31
C HIS A 201 -5.46 10.09 -3.37
N HIS A 202 -5.38 11.23 -2.66
CA HIS A 202 -6.47 12.20 -2.51
C HIS A 202 -6.17 13.59 -3.12
N ALA A 203 -5.19 13.69 -4.02
CA ALA A 203 -4.84 14.97 -4.68
C ALA A 203 -4.64 16.14 -3.68
N ASP A 204 -3.94 15.86 -2.58
CA ASP A 204 -3.65 16.77 -1.47
C ASP A 204 -4.87 17.28 -0.67
N ALA A 205 -6.03 16.62 -0.75
CA ALA A 205 -7.20 16.96 0.06
C ALA A 205 -6.90 16.86 1.57
N PRO A 206 -7.28 17.86 2.38
CA PRO A 206 -7.24 17.76 3.84
C PRO A 206 -8.16 16.66 4.36
N LEU A 207 -7.72 15.95 5.42
CA LEU A 207 -8.47 14.85 6.03
C LEU A 207 -9.88 15.28 6.43
N PHE A 208 -10.01 16.47 7.02
CA PHE A 208 -11.30 16.99 7.45
C PHE A 208 -12.28 17.17 6.28
N GLU A 209 -11.83 17.75 5.16
CA GLU A 209 -12.67 17.96 3.98
C GLU A 209 -13.08 16.64 3.34
N HIS A 210 -12.14 15.70 3.25
CA HIS A 210 -12.37 14.36 2.76
C HIS A 210 -13.43 13.62 3.61
N SER A 211 -13.22 13.53 4.94
CA SER A 211 -14.16 12.90 5.86
C SER A 211 -15.55 13.55 5.84
N LEU A 212 -15.63 14.87 5.67
CA LEU A 212 -16.90 15.58 5.55
C LEU A 212 -17.60 15.27 4.21
N SER A 213 -16.85 15.16 3.12
CA SER A 213 -17.36 14.74 1.81
C SER A 213 -17.94 13.32 1.88
N VAL A 214 -17.19 12.38 2.45
CA VAL A 214 -17.65 10.99 2.65
C VAL A 214 -18.89 10.96 3.54
N SER A 215 -18.91 11.68 4.66
CA SER A 215 -20.09 11.80 5.54
C SER A 215 -21.35 12.24 4.79
N LYS A 216 -21.25 13.22 3.89
CA LYS A 216 -22.39 13.70 3.09
C LYS A 216 -22.83 12.65 2.08
N LYS A 217 -21.88 12.03 1.38
CA LYS A 217 -22.18 11.00 0.37
C LYS A 217 -22.84 9.76 0.98
N VAL A 218 -22.39 9.29 2.13
CA VAL A 218 -23.02 8.15 2.82
C VAL A 218 -24.44 8.51 3.25
N GLN A 219 -24.67 9.74 3.74
CA GLN A 219 -26.02 10.22 4.05
C GLN A 219 -26.93 10.22 2.82
N SER A 220 -26.47 10.80 1.70
CA SER A 220 -27.21 10.82 0.43
C SER A 220 -27.47 9.41 -0.10
N TYR A 221 -26.49 8.50 -0.02
CA TYR A 221 -26.61 7.12 -0.48
C TYR A 221 -27.83 6.40 0.10
N TYR A 222 -28.11 6.61 1.40
CA TYR A 222 -29.29 6.05 2.06
C TYR A 222 -30.57 6.83 1.71
N GLN A 223 -30.51 8.16 1.68
CA GLN A 223 -31.66 9.03 1.36
C GLN A 223 -32.21 8.74 -0.05
N ASP A 224 -31.34 8.64 -1.05
CA ASP A 224 -31.70 8.37 -2.45
C ASP A 224 -32.37 6.99 -2.63
N ARG A 225 -32.15 6.08 -1.69
CA ARG A 225 -32.76 4.75 -1.64
C ARG A 225 -34.01 4.68 -0.76
N GLY A 226 -34.50 5.82 -0.29
CA GLY A 226 -35.65 5.90 0.63
C GLY A 226 -35.39 5.26 1.99
N ARG A 227 -34.12 5.12 2.39
CA ARG A 227 -33.70 4.52 3.67
C ARG A 227 -33.13 5.58 4.60
N ARG A 228 -33.19 5.32 5.90
CA ARG A 228 -32.56 6.15 6.92
C ARG A 228 -31.61 5.30 7.75
N GLU A 229 -30.34 5.66 7.74
CA GLU A 229 -29.31 5.07 8.61
C GLU A 229 -28.78 6.17 9.55
N PRO A 230 -29.13 6.14 10.85
CA PRO A 230 -28.70 7.16 11.82
C PRO A 230 -27.18 7.30 11.95
N LEU A 231 -26.41 6.24 11.70
CA LEU A 231 -24.96 6.21 11.82
C LEU A 231 -24.23 6.71 10.56
N ALA A 232 -24.92 6.91 9.44
CA ALA A 232 -24.34 7.20 8.13
C ALA A 232 -23.33 8.36 8.17
N THR A 233 -23.70 9.46 8.82
CA THR A 233 -22.88 10.67 8.90
C THR A 233 -21.67 10.48 9.82
N ILE A 234 -21.86 9.89 11.00
CA ILE A 234 -20.79 9.61 11.96
C ILE A 234 -19.78 8.63 11.36
N ALA A 235 -20.27 7.57 10.72
CA ALA A 235 -19.43 6.56 10.12
C ALA A 235 -18.58 7.13 8.98
N GLY A 236 -19.18 7.91 8.08
CA GLY A 236 -18.43 8.58 7.01
C GLY A 236 -17.44 9.62 7.53
N LEU A 237 -17.78 10.33 8.61
CA LEU A 237 -16.87 11.30 9.22
C LEU A 237 -15.71 10.62 9.95
N ALA A 238 -15.95 9.51 10.64
CA ALA A 238 -14.97 8.87 11.50
C ALA A 238 -14.11 7.79 10.83
N HIS A 239 -14.43 7.38 9.59
CA HIS A 239 -13.82 6.20 8.94
C HIS A 239 -12.29 6.20 8.94
N ASP A 240 -11.69 7.37 8.77
CA ASP A 240 -10.24 7.59 8.69
C ASP A 240 -9.68 8.40 9.87
N LEU A 241 -10.40 8.45 10.98
CA LEU A 241 -10.04 9.29 12.13
C LEU A 241 -8.69 8.91 12.76
N ASP A 242 -8.25 7.68 12.57
CA ASP A 242 -6.93 7.21 13.01
C ASP A 242 -5.75 7.78 12.22
N LYS A 243 -5.98 8.41 11.06
CA LYS A 243 -4.94 9.18 10.36
C LYS A 243 -4.41 10.34 11.22
N LEU A 244 -5.23 10.88 12.13
CA LEU A 244 -4.79 11.88 13.12
C LEU A 244 -3.70 11.36 14.07
N LEU A 245 -3.64 10.04 14.29
CA LEU A 245 -2.61 9.39 15.12
C LEU A 245 -1.49 8.80 14.26
N ALA A 246 -1.83 8.33 13.06
CA ALA A 246 -0.90 7.64 12.20
C ALA A 246 0.02 8.56 11.43
N TYR A 247 -0.33 9.83 11.24
CA TYR A 247 0.46 10.79 10.49
C TYR A 247 1.19 11.73 11.45
N LYS A 248 2.44 12.03 11.12
CA LYS A 248 3.24 13.02 11.83
C LYS A 248 3.92 13.97 10.85
N GLN A 249 4.05 15.22 11.26
CA GLN A 249 4.84 16.18 10.50
C GLN A 249 6.33 15.97 10.81
N SER A 250 7.15 15.91 9.77
CA SER A 250 8.60 15.75 9.83
C SER A 250 9.25 16.79 8.93
N GLY A 251 9.55 17.96 9.49
CA GLY A 251 9.91 19.15 8.70
C GLY A 251 8.71 19.66 7.90
N ASP A 252 8.92 19.94 6.62
CA ASP A 252 7.86 20.44 5.72
C ASP A 252 6.99 19.33 5.11
N GLN A 253 7.19 18.06 5.51
CA GLN A 253 6.50 16.92 4.94
C GLN A 253 5.75 16.11 5.98
N TRP A 254 4.59 15.60 5.59
CA TRP A 254 3.85 14.60 6.36
C TRP A 254 4.41 13.21 6.09
N VAL A 255 4.67 12.45 7.15
CA VAL A 255 5.15 11.07 7.07
C VAL A 255 4.28 10.15 7.91
N LYS A 256 4.17 8.89 7.49
CA LYS A 256 3.52 7.86 8.28
C LYS A 256 4.37 7.55 9.51
N ASN A 257 3.75 7.49 10.68
CA ASN A 257 4.39 7.06 11.89
C ASN A 257 4.57 5.53 11.84
N VAL A 258 5.82 5.07 11.76
CA VAL A 258 6.19 3.64 11.67
C VAL A 258 5.73 2.84 12.89
N SER A 259 5.45 3.51 14.01
CA SER A 259 4.88 2.90 15.22
C SER A 259 3.35 2.81 15.22
N ALA A 260 2.67 3.44 14.25
CA ALA A 260 1.21 3.47 14.10
C ALA A 260 0.77 2.77 12.80
N THR A 261 1.31 1.56 12.58
CA THR A 261 1.21 0.80 11.32
C THR A 261 -0.18 0.26 10.98
N HIS A 262 -1.20 0.48 11.81
CA HIS A 262 -2.57 0.01 11.57
C HIS A 262 -3.59 1.15 11.53
N HIS A 263 -3.34 2.17 10.71
CA HIS A 263 -4.23 3.30 10.39
C HIS A 263 -5.58 2.94 9.74
N ASN A 264 -6.00 1.68 9.85
CA ASN A 264 -7.23 1.12 9.26
C ASN A 264 -8.12 0.46 10.33
N LYS A 265 -7.74 0.53 11.61
CA LYS A 265 -8.39 -0.22 12.71
C LYS A 265 -8.56 0.60 13.98
N TYR A 266 -7.95 1.77 14.08
CA TYR A 266 -7.99 2.59 15.29
C TYR A 266 -9.10 3.64 15.26
N ALA A 267 -9.68 3.94 14.10
CA ALA A 267 -10.86 4.81 14.00
C ALA A 267 -11.99 4.35 14.93
N ALA A 268 -12.31 3.05 14.90
CA ALA A 268 -13.30 2.44 15.80
C ALA A 268 -12.94 2.59 17.29
N TYR A 269 -11.65 2.52 17.63
CA TYR A 269 -11.16 2.70 19.00
C TYR A 269 -11.33 4.16 19.46
N ILE A 270 -10.92 5.13 18.64
CA ILE A 270 -11.06 6.55 18.95
C ILE A 270 -12.53 6.90 19.18
N VAL A 271 -13.42 6.42 18.31
CA VAL A 271 -14.87 6.65 18.45
C VAL A 271 -15.43 5.98 19.69
N SER A 272 -15.09 4.72 19.95
CA SER A 272 -15.66 3.96 21.10
C SER A 272 -15.21 4.45 22.48
N THR A 273 -14.12 5.22 22.53
CA THR A 273 -13.63 5.81 23.79
C THR A 273 -14.33 7.13 24.15
N GLN A 274 -15.10 7.72 23.24
CA GLN A 274 -15.83 8.97 23.51
C GLN A 274 -16.97 8.75 24.51
N PRO A 275 -17.22 9.69 25.44
CA PRO A 275 -18.29 9.56 26.41
C PRO A 275 -19.68 9.45 25.74
N GLU A 276 -19.89 10.20 24.65
CA GLU A 276 -21.14 10.21 23.87
C GLU A 276 -21.43 8.85 23.23
N PHE A 277 -20.40 8.09 22.87
CA PHE A 277 -20.55 6.76 22.28
C PHE A 277 -21.21 5.78 23.26
N ARG A 278 -20.89 5.90 24.56
CA ARG A 278 -21.45 5.02 25.61
C ARG A 278 -22.96 5.19 25.77
N GLU A 279 -23.48 6.35 25.40
CA GLU A 279 -24.89 6.70 25.48
C GLU A 279 -25.71 6.27 24.26
N LEU A 280 -25.06 5.77 23.20
CA LEU A 280 -25.75 5.20 22.04
C LEU A 280 -26.47 3.90 22.40
N ALA A 281 -27.47 3.51 21.61
CA ALA A 281 -28.08 2.19 21.71
C ALA A 281 -27.03 1.08 21.44
N GLU A 282 -27.20 -0.10 22.03
CA GLU A 282 -26.24 -1.20 21.89
C GLU A 282 -26.04 -1.63 20.43
N ASP A 283 -27.12 -1.75 19.67
CA ASP A 283 -27.06 -2.06 18.24
C ASP A 283 -26.28 -0.99 17.47
N ASP A 284 -26.51 0.30 17.78
CA ASP A 284 -25.78 1.41 17.16
C ASP A 284 -24.27 1.36 17.47
N ARG A 285 -23.91 1.08 18.72
CA ARG A 285 -22.50 0.93 19.14
C ARG A 285 -21.83 -0.21 18.37
N ASN A 286 -22.48 -1.37 18.31
CA ASN A 286 -21.95 -2.56 17.66
C ASN A 286 -21.80 -2.36 16.15
N THR A 287 -22.84 -1.84 15.48
CA THR A 287 -22.81 -1.53 14.05
C THR A 287 -21.72 -0.51 13.71
N LEU A 288 -21.61 0.58 14.47
CA LEU A 288 -20.60 1.62 14.19
C LEU A 288 -19.17 1.10 14.36
N VAL A 289 -18.89 0.39 15.46
CA VAL A 289 -17.54 -0.17 15.73
C VAL A 289 -17.13 -1.17 14.67
N LEU A 290 -18.02 -2.11 14.32
CA LEU A 290 -17.71 -3.11 13.30
C LEU A 290 -17.54 -2.47 11.93
N ALA A 291 -18.41 -1.50 11.58
CA ALA A 291 -18.28 -0.80 10.31
C ALA A 291 -16.94 -0.09 10.19
N LEU A 292 -16.55 0.71 11.18
CA LEU A 292 -15.28 1.44 11.17
C LEU A 292 -14.05 0.52 11.19
N ARG A 293 -14.13 -0.61 11.90
CA ARG A 293 -12.98 -1.53 12.06
C ARG A 293 -12.71 -2.39 10.82
N TYR A 294 -13.75 -2.72 10.06
CA TYR A 294 -13.67 -3.69 8.96
C TYR A 294 -13.98 -3.08 7.59
N TYR A 295 -14.11 -1.75 7.48
CA TYR A 295 -14.48 -1.15 6.20
C TYR A 295 -13.44 -1.40 5.09
N HIS A 296 -12.15 -1.44 5.42
CA HIS A 296 -11.09 -1.78 4.47
C HIS A 296 -11.02 -3.27 4.14
N ASP A 297 -11.30 -4.12 5.13
CA ASP A 297 -11.11 -5.57 5.07
C ASP A 297 -12.43 -6.31 5.42
N PRO A 298 -13.52 -6.14 4.64
CA PRO A 298 -14.82 -6.72 5.00
C PRO A 298 -14.84 -8.24 4.98
N GLU A 299 -13.92 -8.89 4.28
CA GLU A 299 -13.73 -10.34 4.33
C GLU A 299 -13.32 -10.85 5.72
N ASN A 300 -12.78 -9.97 6.57
CA ASN A 300 -12.42 -10.27 7.95
C ASN A 300 -13.54 -9.94 8.95
N LEU A 301 -14.71 -9.48 8.47
CA LEU A 301 -15.86 -9.20 9.32
C LEU A 301 -16.29 -10.48 10.07
N PRO A 302 -16.56 -10.42 11.39
CA PRO A 302 -16.92 -11.61 12.16
C PRO A 302 -18.20 -12.28 11.67
N ILE A 303 -18.19 -13.62 11.66
CA ILE A 303 -19.36 -14.45 11.39
C ILE A 303 -20.41 -14.15 12.48
N GLY A 304 -21.51 -13.49 12.11
CA GLY A 304 -22.54 -13.00 13.04
C GLY A 304 -22.70 -11.47 13.07
N ALA A 305 -21.94 -10.71 12.27
CA ALA A 305 -22.24 -9.31 12.04
C ALA A 305 -23.66 -9.13 11.43
N SER A 306 -24.33 -8.04 11.79
CA SER A 306 -25.68 -7.77 11.31
C SER A 306 -25.68 -7.31 9.85
N ASN A 307 -26.76 -7.60 9.11
CA ASN A 307 -26.97 -7.05 7.75
C ASN A 307 -26.87 -5.52 7.70
N ARG A 308 -27.24 -4.85 8.80
CA ARG A 308 -27.10 -3.39 8.96
C ARG A 308 -25.62 -2.98 8.91
N THR A 309 -24.74 -3.73 9.57
CA THR A 309 -23.29 -3.51 9.56
C THR A 309 -22.69 -3.69 8.18
N GLU A 310 -23.03 -4.79 7.50
CA GLU A 310 -22.56 -5.05 6.13
C GLU A 310 -23.01 -3.96 5.16
N ALA A 311 -24.28 -3.55 5.24
CA ALA A 311 -24.81 -2.49 4.41
C ALA A 311 -24.08 -1.15 4.66
N LEU A 312 -23.76 -0.83 5.90
CA LEU A 312 -23.01 0.38 6.25
C LEU A 312 -21.57 0.33 5.73
N ILE A 313 -20.89 -0.81 5.85
CA ILE A 313 -19.55 -1.01 5.27
C ILE A 313 -19.57 -0.82 3.75
N GLN A 314 -20.51 -1.45 3.06
CA GLN A 314 -20.64 -1.32 1.60
C GLN A 314 -20.88 0.14 1.19
N ALA A 315 -21.79 0.84 1.89
CA ALA A 315 -22.06 2.24 1.65
C ALA A 315 -20.82 3.11 1.86
N LEU A 316 -20.08 2.89 2.96
CA LEU A 316 -18.83 3.61 3.27
C LEU A 316 -17.80 3.43 2.15
N ARG A 317 -17.48 2.19 1.78
CA ARG A 317 -16.48 1.90 0.73
C ARG A 317 -16.83 2.55 -0.61
N MET A 318 -18.11 2.47 -0.99
CA MET A 318 -18.57 3.04 -2.25
C MET A 318 -18.46 4.58 -2.22
N CYS A 319 -18.91 5.21 -1.13
CA CYS A 319 -18.92 6.66 -1.00
C CYS A 319 -17.53 7.26 -0.83
N ASP A 320 -16.64 6.58 -0.10
CA ASP A 320 -15.22 6.92 -0.02
C ASP A 320 -14.56 6.88 -1.41
N GLY A 321 -14.75 5.78 -2.14
CA GLY A 321 -14.29 5.66 -3.52
C GLY A 321 -14.83 6.75 -4.46
N PHE A 322 -16.06 7.24 -4.24
CA PHE A 322 -16.60 8.38 -5.00
C PHE A 322 -16.00 9.72 -4.57
N ALA A 323 -15.81 9.97 -3.27
CA ALA A 323 -15.14 11.17 -2.77
C ALA A 323 -13.71 11.28 -3.34
N ILE A 324 -12.96 10.19 -3.26
CA ILE A 324 -11.62 10.07 -3.84
C ILE A 324 -11.61 10.41 -5.34
N LYS A 325 -12.59 9.93 -6.12
CA LYS A 325 -12.70 10.23 -7.56
C LYS A 325 -12.99 11.70 -7.84
N GLU A 326 -13.84 12.34 -7.03
CA GLU A 326 -14.15 13.76 -7.18
C GLU A 326 -12.97 14.64 -6.75
N GLU A 327 -12.28 14.30 -5.67
CA GLU A 327 -11.05 14.96 -5.22
C GLU A 327 -9.98 14.91 -6.33
N LYS A 328 -9.82 13.74 -6.95
CA LYS A 328 -8.96 13.54 -8.13
C LYS A 328 -9.33 14.48 -9.28
N ALA A 329 -10.61 14.51 -9.65
CA ALA A 329 -11.06 15.37 -10.74
C ALA A 329 -10.89 16.86 -10.43
N ALA A 330 -11.16 17.27 -9.19
CA ALA A 330 -11.01 18.65 -8.74
C ALA A 330 -9.53 19.08 -8.69
N GLY A 331 -8.60 18.19 -8.31
CA GLY A 331 -7.17 18.45 -8.33
C GLY A 331 -6.66 18.79 -9.73
N VAL A 332 -7.13 18.07 -10.75
CA VAL A 332 -6.83 18.33 -12.17
C VAL A 332 -7.46 19.66 -12.64
N GLN A 333 -8.67 19.99 -12.20
CA GLN A 333 -9.34 21.24 -12.60
C GLN A 333 -8.73 22.50 -11.98
N LYS A 334 -8.01 22.38 -10.86
CA LYS A 334 -7.39 23.52 -10.15
C LYS A 334 -6.01 23.91 -10.69
N LEU A 335 -5.51 23.25 -11.74
CA LEU A 335 -4.21 23.57 -12.32
C LEU A 335 -4.25 24.97 -12.96
N ASP A 336 -3.24 25.78 -12.65
CA ASP A 336 -3.05 27.10 -13.26
C ASP A 336 -2.38 27.00 -14.65
N GLU A 337 -2.25 28.12 -15.34
CA GLU A 337 -1.71 28.15 -16.71
C GLU A 337 -0.23 27.78 -16.78
N GLU A 338 0.58 28.19 -15.79
CA GLU A 338 2.01 27.83 -15.69
C GLU A 338 2.17 26.31 -15.51
N GLN A 339 1.32 25.71 -14.68
CA GLN A 339 1.27 24.27 -14.47
C GLN A 339 0.87 23.51 -15.73
N LEU A 340 -0.10 24.03 -16.49
CA LEU A 340 -0.52 23.43 -17.77
C LEU A 340 0.60 23.50 -18.82
N GLU A 341 1.34 24.61 -18.90
CA GLU A 341 2.52 24.73 -19.77
C GLU A 341 3.63 23.76 -19.38
N SER A 342 3.88 23.58 -18.08
CA SER A 342 4.84 22.58 -17.60
C SER A 342 4.44 21.16 -17.98
N ILE A 343 3.14 20.85 -18.01
CA ILE A 343 2.62 19.54 -18.45
C ILE A 343 2.79 19.38 -19.97
N GLU A 344 2.50 20.42 -20.75
CA GLU A 344 2.70 20.40 -22.21
C GLU A 344 4.18 20.15 -22.56
N LYS A 345 5.10 20.81 -21.86
CA LYS A 345 6.54 20.56 -22.00
C LYS A 345 6.92 19.12 -21.60
N ALA A 346 6.45 18.65 -20.45
CA ALA A 346 6.71 17.29 -19.98
C ALA A 346 6.20 16.23 -20.97
N LEU A 347 5.05 16.47 -21.62
CA LEU A 347 4.52 15.59 -22.66
C LEU A 347 5.44 15.52 -23.88
N LEU A 348 5.95 16.66 -24.36
CA LEU A 348 6.88 16.70 -25.49
C LEU A 348 8.20 15.99 -25.15
N ASP A 349 8.76 16.26 -23.97
CA ASP A 349 9.97 15.59 -23.48
C ASP A 349 9.75 14.08 -23.41
N THR A 350 8.61 13.65 -22.85
CA THR A 350 8.21 12.23 -22.78
C THR A 350 8.15 11.60 -24.17
N ILE A 351 7.48 12.26 -25.12
CA ILE A 351 7.33 11.75 -26.50
C ILE A 351 8.70 11.61 -27.18
N SER A 352 9.62 12.54 -26.93
CA SER A 352 10.98 12.52 -27.48
C SER A 352 11.82 11.32 -26.99
N GLU A 353 11.47 10.77 -25.82
CA GLU A 353 12.14 9.65 -25.17
C GLU A 353 11.39 8.31 -25.29
N LEU A 354 10.22 8.28 -25.96
CA LEU A 354 9.45 7.05 -26.13
C LEU A 354 10.22 6.02 -26.95
N ASN A 355 10.35 4.78 -26.47
CA ASN A 355 10.99 3.68 -27.20
C ASN A 355 10.13 3.15 -28.37
N ILE A 356 9.86 3.96 -29.39
CA ILE A 356 9.04 3.58 -30.56
C ILE A 356 9.75 2.48 -31.37
N ASN A 357 9.03 1.42 -31.73
CA ASN A 357 9.57 0.27 -32.46
C ASN A 357 10.81 -0.39 -31.81
N GLY A 358 11.13 -0.11 -30.54
CA GLY A 358 12.34 -0.62 -29.90
C GLY A 358 13.64 0.09 -30.30
N TYR A 359 13.60 1.33 -30.81
CA TYR A 359 14.81 2.02 -31.29
C TYR A 359 15.85 2.30 -30.18
N LEU A 360 15.42 2.52 -28.93
CA LEU A 360 16.32 2.78 -27.80
C LEU A 360 16.93 1.49 -27.25
N SER A 361 16.20 0.37 -27.33
CA SER A 361 16.67 -0.92 -26.88
C SER A 361 15.95 -2.03 -27.63
N LYS A 362 16.69 -2.77 -28.46
CA LYS A 362 16.18 -3.92 -29.23
C LYS A 362 15.67 -5.06 -28.34
N ASN A 363 16.10 -5.11 -27.08
CA ASN A 363 15.67 -6.09 -26.09
C ASN A 363 14.65 -5.53 -25.08
N GLY A 364 14.32 -4.23 -25.18
CA GLY A 364 13.35 -3.56 -24.33
C GLY A 364 11.92 -3.63 -24.89
N HIS A 365 10.93 -3.41 -24.04
CA HIS A 365 9.55 -3.26 -24.50
C HIS A 365 9.40 -1.98 -25.34
N ALA A 366 8.73 -2.09 -26.48
CA ALA A 366 8.41 -0.94 -27.31
C ALA A 366 7.37 -0.06 -26.59
N GLY A 367 7.65 1.24 -26.48
CA GLY A 367 6.75 2.25 -25.91
C GLY A 367 5.69 2.74 -26.89
N GLY A 368 5.78 2.32 -28.16
CA GLY A 368 4.84 2.64 -29.21
C GLY A 368 5.27 2.06 -30.56
N TRP A 369 4.44 2.24 -31.57
CA TRP A 369 4.64 1.63 -32.89
C TRP A 369 4.29 2.56 -34.04
N THR A 370 5.06 2.47 -35.11
CA THR A 370 4.76 3.15 -36.37
C THR A 370 5.48 2.50 -37.55
N THR A 371 5.06 2.78 -38.78
CA THR A 371 5.80 2.46 -40.01
C THR A 371 5.86 3.69 -40.91
N PRO A 372 6.82 3.81 -41.84
CA PRO A 372 6.92 4.97 -42.74
C PRO A 372 5.64 5.27 -43.54
N ALA A 373 4.85 4.24 -43.86
CA ALA A 373 3.61 4.36 -44.62
C ALA A 373 2.42 4.89 -43.79
N LEU A 374 2.52 4.90 -42.45
CA LEU A 374 1.47 5.44 -41.58
C LEU A 374 1.72 6.91 -41.30
N GLU A 375 0.64 7.70 -41.29
CA GLU A 375 0.65 9.13 -40.94
C GLU A 375 0.71 9.41 -39.42
N TYR A 376 0.73 8.34 -38.61
CA TYR A 376 0.67 8.42 -37.16
C TYR A 376 1.68 7.52 -36.45
N VAL A 377 1.95 7.85 -35.19
CA VAL A 377 2.56 6.95 -34.21
C VAL A 377 1.53 6.62 -33.14
N ILE A 378 1.46 5.37 -32.73
CA ILE A 378 0.61 4.94 -31.61
C ILE A 378 1.45 4.64 -30.38
N THR A 379 1.00 5.08 -29.22
CA THR A 379 1.63 4.79 -27.94
C THR A 379 0.55 4.52 -26.88
N PRO A 380 0.71 3.51 -26.01
CA PRO A 380 -0.23 3.31 -24.91
C PRO A 380 -0.26 4.53 -23.99
N MET A 381 -1.47 5.00 -23.63
CA MET A 381 -1.63 6.10 -22.67
C MET A 381 -0.92 5.80 -21.35
N SER A 382 -0.96 4.55 -20.89
CA SER A 382 -0.26 4.12 -19.68
C SER A 382 1.25 4.35 -19.75
N THR A 383 1.87 4.11 -20.92
CA THR A 383 3.31 4.35 -21.12
C THR A 383 3.63 5.84 -21.01
N VAL A 384 2.78 6.70 -21.59
CA VAL A 384 2.95 8.16 -21.48
C VAL A 384 2.84 8.60 -20.03
N LEU A 385 1.83 8.13 -19.29
CA LEU A 385 1.65 8.47 -17.88
C LEU A 385 2.81 7.99 -17.00
N GLU A 386 3.31 6.77 -17.22
CA GLU A 386 4.45 6.20 -16.48
C GLU A 386 5.75 7.00 -16.69
N LEU A 387 5.97 7.54 -17.89
CA LEU A 387 7.19 8.28 -18.22
C LEU A 387 7.09 9.78 -17.92
N MET A 388 5.91 10.38 -18.11
CA MET A 388 5.66 11.80 -17.90
C MET A 388 6.01 12.26 -16.49
N GLY A 389 5.85 11.38 -15.49
CA GLY A 389 6.18 11.74 -14.11
C GLY A 389 7.66 12.06 -13.88
N LYS A 390 8.57 11.60 -14.73
CA LYS A 390 10.00 11.92 -14.63
C LYS A 390 10.32 13.37 -14.98
N HIS A 391 9.44 14.03 -15.74
CA HIS A 391 9.63 15.38 -16.25
C HIS A 391 8.82 16.42 -15.47
N LEU A 392 8.03 15.99 -14.47
CA LEU A 392 7.16 16.84 -13.68
C LEU A 392 7.73 17.08 -12.28
N SER A 393 7.35 18.21 -11.68
CA SER A 393 7.64 18.48 -10.28
C SER A 393 6.92 17.49 -9.37
N ALA A 394 7.45 17.28 -8.15
CA ALA A 394 6.82 16.41 -7.16
C ALA A 394 5.36 16.84 -6.82
N ASP A 395 5.06 18.14 -6.90
CA ASP A 395 3.70 18.65 -6.71
C ASP A 395 2.75 18.20 -7.82
N LEU A 396 3.15 18.39 -9.08
CA LEU A 396 2.35 17.99 -10.24
C LEU A 396 2.20 16.48 -10.33
N ASN A 397 3.24 15.71 -10.00
CA ASN A 397 3.16 14.25 -9.90
C ASN A 397 2.09 13.79 -8.91
N ARG A 398 2.01 14.42 -7.73
CA ARG A 398 0.96 14.11 -6.73
C ARG A 398 -0.43 14.53 -7.19
N LYS A 399 -0.59 15.73 -7.76
CA LYS A 399 -1.88 16.23 -8.28
C LYS A 399 -2.42 15.35 -9.41
N LEU A 400 -1.55 14.92 -10.31
CA LEU A 400 -1.90 14.05 -11.43
C LEU A 400 -1.92 12.56 -11.08
N GLN A 401 -1.39 12.19 -9.90
CA GLN A 401 -1.30 10.82 -9.38
C GLN A 401 -0.47 9.85 -10.21
N LEU A 402 0.61 10.34 -10.83
CA LEU A 402 1.46 9.51 -11.70
C LEU A 402 2.29 8.46 -10.93
N ASP A 403 2.38 8.58 -9.60
CA ASP A 403 3.00 7.59 -8.71
C ASP A 403 2.10 6.35 -8.44
N HIS A 404 0.89 6.31 -9.02
CA HIS A 404 -0.10 5.26 -8.80
C HIS A 404 -0.56 4.61 -10.12
N GLU A 405 -1.41 3.57 -10.05
CA GLU A 405 -1.78 2.71 -11.19
C GLU A 405 -2.17 3.48 -12.47
N THR A 406 -1.20 3.61 -13.38
CA THR A 406 -1.30 4.32 -14.68
C THR A 406 -1.86 3.45 -15.80
N ARG A 407 -2.10 2.16 -15.54
CA ARG A 407 -2.49 1.16 -16.56
C ARG A 407 -3.97 1.19 -16.92
N THR A 408 -4.76 2.05 -16.29
CA THR A 408 -6.20 2.10 -16.49
C THR A 408 -6.61 3.28 -17.36
N PHE A 409 -7.53 3.04 -18.31
CA PHE A 409 -8.20 4.09 -19.10
C PHE A 409 -8.87 5.18 -18.23
N LYS A 410 -9.22 4.81 -17.00
CA LYS A 410 -9.94 5.66 -16.03
C LYS A 410 -9.01 6.49 -15.15
N HIS A 411 -7.71 6.51 -15.46
CA HIS A 411 -6.78 7.31 -14.71
C HIS A 411 -7.16 8.81 -14.80
N PRO A 412 -7.17 9.57 -13.69
CA PRO A 412 -7.66 10.96 -13.67
C PRO A 412 -6.97 11.88 -14.69
N ALA A 413 -5.68 11.66 -14.93
CA ALA A 413 -4.89 12.47 -15.86
C ALA A 413 -5.17 12.18 -17.34
N VAL A 414 -5.87 11.09 -17.70
CA VAL A 414 -6.10 10.68 -19.10
C VAL A 414 -6.75 11.80 -19.91
N LYS A 415 -7.84 12.37 -19.38
CA LYS A 415 -8.59 13.42 -20.06
C LYS A 415 -7.74 14.67 -20.24
N LEU A 416 -7.00 15.07 -19.20
CA LEU A 416 -6.09 16.22 -19.26
C LEU A 416 -5.01 16.02 -20.32
N VAL A 417 -4.35 14.85 -20.33
CA VAL A 417 -3.30 14.54 -21.32
C VAL A 417 -3.87 14.60 -22.73
N SER A 418 -5.03 13.99 -22.98
CA SER A 418 -5.69 14.07 -24.28
C SER A 418 -6.00 15.52 -24.68
N GLU A 419 -6.57 16.32 -23.78
CA GLU A 419 -6.87 17.74 -24.03
C GLU A 419 -5.59 18.55 -24.34
N ARG A 420 -4.49 18.32 -23.60
CA ARG A 420 -3.22 19.00 -23.84
C ARG A 420 -2.61 18.61 -25.19
N LEU A 421 -2.60 17.32 -25.52
CA LEU A 421 -2.12 16.86 -26.84
C LEU A 421 -2.99 17.36 -27.99
N GLN A 422 -4.30 17.50 -27.78
CA GLN A 422 -5.20 18.10 -28.76
C GLN A 422 -4.93 19.60 -28.94
N LYS A 423 -4.70 20.34 -27.85
CA LYS A 423 -4.32 21.77 -27.90
C LYS A 423 -3.01 21.96 -28.67
N LEU A 424 -2.05 21.04 -28.53
CA LEU A 424 -0.81 21.02 -29.31
C LEU A 424 -1.00 20.59 -30.78
N GLY A 425 -2.21 20.21 -31.19
CA GLY A 425 -2.49 19.70 -32.54
C GLY A 425 -1.97 18.29 -32.80
N LEU A 426 -1.39 17.62 -31.80
CA LEU A 426 -0.75 16.32 -31.94
C LEU A 426 -1.76 15.17 -32.00
N LEU A 427 -2.91 15.30 -31.35
CA LEU A 427 -3.84 14.20 -31.16
C LEU A 427 -4.80 14.00 -32.35
N MET A 428 -4.85 12.79 -32.90
CA MET A 428 -5.78 12.42 -33.97
C MET A 428 -7.11 11.89 -33.39
N ILE A 429 -8.15 12.72 -33.39
CA ILE A 429 -9.50 12.36 -32.90
C ILE A 429 -10.36 11.60 -33.92
N THR A 430 -9.93 11.59 -35.19
CA THR A 430 -10.56 10.83 -36.27
C THR A 430 -9.49 10.12 -37.10
N TYR A 431 -9.78 8.88 -37.49
CA TYR A 431 -8.95 8.13 -38.43
C TYR A 431 -9.82 7.17 -39.25
N LYS A 432 -9.89 7.41 -40.57
CA LYS A 432 -10.78 6.70 -41.49
C LYS A 432 -12.24 6.76 -41.00
N THR A 433 -12.84 5.62 -40.72
CA THR A 433 -14.23 5.50 -40.22
C THR A 433 -14.33 5.50 -38.69
N TYR A 434 -13.20 5.62 -37.99
CA TYR A 434 -13.16 5.62 -36.53
C TYR A 434 -13.05 7.05 -35.99
N SER A 435 -13.77 7.31 -34.90
CA SER A 435 -13.68 8.55 -34.12
C SER A 435 -13.52 8.23 -32.64
N SER A 436 -12.86 9.12 -31.90
CA SER A 436 -12.69 9.03 -30.46
C SER A 436 -12.69 10.42 -29.85
N ASP A 437 -13.61 10.68 -28.92
CA ASP A 437 -13.81 11.99 -28.29
C ASP A 437 -12.56 12.47 -27.54
N ILE A 438 -11.77 11.54 -27.01
CA ILE A 438 -10.53 11.82 -26.28
C ILE A 438 -9.28 11.31 -27.00
N GLY A 439 -9.40 10.99 -28.30
CA GLY A 439 -8.29 10.54 -29.15
C GLY A 439 -7.63 9.23 -28.72
N LEU A 440 -8.35 8.38 -27.99
CA LEU A 440 -7.91 7.04 -27.58
C LEU A 440 -8.55 5.95 -28.42
N TYR A 441 -7.75 4.96 -28.83
CA TYR A 441 -8.18 3.86 -29.69
C TYR A 441 -7.77 2.51 -29.12
N ASP A 442 -8.49 1.47 -29.54
CA ASP A 442 -8.09 0.09 -29.37
C ASP A 442 -7.41 -0.39 -30.65
N CYS A 443 -6.27 -1.04 -30.53
CA CYS A 443 -5.49 -1.52 -31.68
C CYS A 443 -4.94 -2.93 -31.48
N ARG A 444 -4.54 -3.54 -32.59
CA ARG A 444 -3.82 -4.81 -32.63
C ARG A 444 -2.44 -4.60 -33.25
N ILE A 445 -1.42 -5.08 -32.55
CA ILE A 445 -0.02 -5.08 -33.00
C ILE A 445 0.42 -6.53 -33.14
N GLY A 446 0.48 -7.02 -34.38
CA GLY A 446 0.65 -8.46 -34.64
C GLY A 446 -0.49 -9.27 -34.02
N THR A 447 -0.19 -10.11 -33.04
CA THR A 447 -1.19 -10.92 -32.33
C THR A 447 -1.76 -10.24 -31.09
N ALA A 448 -1.05 -9.25 -30.52
CA ALA A 448 -1.40 -8.62 -29.25
C ALA A 448 -2.44 -7.49 -29.41
N ARG A 449 -3.37 -7.41 -28.45
CA ARG A 449 -4.37 -6.34 -28.36
C ARG A 449 -3.91 -5.31 -27.33
N PHE A 450 -4.08 -4.04 -27.67
CA PHE A 450 -3.83 -2.90 -26.80
C PHE A 450 -5.10 -2.04 -26.78
N THR A 451 -5.49 -1.60 -25.60
CA THR A 451 -6.61 -0.68 -25.41
C THR A 451 -6.05 0.67 -24.96
N SER A 452 -6.78 1.75 -25.20
CA SER A 452 -6.41 3.10 -24.74
C SER A 452 -5.06 3.59 -25.28
N VAL A 453 -4.81 3.41 -26.58
CA VAL A 453 -3.62 3.96 -27.24
C VAL A 453 -3.90 5.36 -27.78
N LEU A 454 -2.96 6.27 -27.57
CA LEU A 454 -2.91 7.58 -28.20
C LEU A 454 -2.50 7.40 -29.66
N MET A 455 -3.13 8.15 -30.55
CA MET A 455 -2.74 8.27 -31.95
C MET A 455 -2.23 9.68 -32.21
N LEU A 456 -0.91 9.81 -32.41
CA LEU A 456 -0.25 11.10 -32.58
C LEU A 456 0.11 11.34 -34.05
N SER A 457 -0.24 12.51 -34.57
CA SER A 457 0.06 12.94 -35.94
C SER A 457 1.56 13.11 -36.14
N LYS A 458 2.11 12.36 -37.10
CA LYS A 458 3.52 12.53 -37.48
C LYS A 458 3.82 13.90 -38.05
N GLN A 459 2.91 14.43 -38.87
CA GLN A 459 3.12 15.73 -39.49
C GLN A 459 3.27 16.83 -38.45
N GLU A 460 2.44 16.82 -37.40
CA GLU A 460 2.51 17.82 -36.33
C GLU A 460 3.68 17.53 -35.38
N LEU A 461 4.00 16.26 -35.13
CA LEU A 461 5.20 15.89 -34.38
C LEU A 461 6.48 16.41 -35.04
N GLU A 462 6.59 16.36 -36.37
CA GLU A 462 7.79 16.89 -37.07
C GLU A 462 7.97 18.40 -36.87
N LYS A 463 6.87 19.14 -36.77
CA LYS A 463 6.93 20.59 -36.54
C LYS A 463 7.41 20.92 -35.13
N LEU A 464 6.98 20.15 -34.14
CA LEU A 464 7.30 20.38 -32.72
C LEU A 464 8.63 19.73 -32.29
N LEU A 465 8.96 18.56 -32.85
CA LEU A 465 10.14 17.76 -32.54
C LEU A 465 10.82 17.27 -33.84
N PRO A 466 11.52 18.16 -34.56
CA PRO A 466 12.15 17.83 -35.84
C PRO A 466 13.18 16.69 -35.75
N GLY A 467 13.22 15.82 -36.76
CA GLY A 467 14.17 14.71 -36.87
C GLY A 467 13.91 13.54 -35.91
N LEU A 468 12.80 13.56 -35.16
CA LEU A 468 12.44 12.48 -34.25
C LEU A 468 11.98 11.22 -35.01
N GLN A 469 11.22 11.40 -36.09
CA GLN A 469 10.65 10.28 -36.85
C GLN A 469 11.69 9.43 -37.56
N GLU A 470 12.79 10.03 -38.02
CA GLU A 470 13.88 9.33 -38.70
C GLU A 470 14.53 8.27 -37.81
N LYS A 471 14.47 8.46 -36.48
CA LYS A 471 15.04 7.55 -35.48
C LYS A 471 14.21 6.29 -35.26
N TRP A 472 12.90 6.35 -35.53
CA TRP A 472 11.95 5.30 -35.12
C TRP A 472 11.90 4.09 -36.05
N GLY A 473 12.43 4.20 -37.27
CA GLY A 473 12.46 3.09 -38.22
C GLY A 473 11.06 2.52 -38.55
N THR A 474 10.96 1.21 -38.71
CA THR A 474 9.70 0.52 -39.05
C THR A 474 9.34 -0.55 -38.03
N ALA A 475 8.06 -0.61 -37.65
CA ALA A 475 7.55 -1.67 -36.80
C ALA A 475 7.71 -3.05 -37.48
N ALA A 476 8.15 -4.04 -36.70
CA ALA A 476 8.25 -5.43 -37.14
C ALA A 476 6.87 -6.11 -37.32
N TYR A 477 5.83 -5.53 -36.73
CA TYR A 477 4.49 -6.11 -36.69
C TYR A 477 3.48 -5.22 -37.40
N ARG A 478 2.45 -5.86 -37.97
CA ARG A 478 1.32 -5.14 -38.57
C ARG A 478 0.52 -4.41 -37.50
N ILE A 479 0.26 -3.13 -37.75
CA ILE A 479 -0.56 -2.25 -36.91
C ILE A 479 -1.98 -2.18 -37.49
N ARG A 480 -3.00 -2.46 -36.68
CA ARG A 480 -4.42 -2.36 -37.07
C ARG A 480 -5.23 -1.66 -35.99
N ILE A 481 -5.87 -0.57 -36.33
CA ILE A 481 -6.86 0.10 -35.47
C ILE A 481 -8.18 -0.68 -35.52
N ILE A 482 -8.81 -0.90 -34.37
CA ILE A 482 -10.03 -1.70 -34.22
C ILE A 482 -11.25 -0.78 -34.07
N LYS A 483 -11.19 0.16 -33.11
CA LYS A 483 -12.26 1.12 -32.77
C LYS A 483 -11.71 2.26 -31.89
N GLY A 484 -12.49 3.32 -31.71
CA GLY A 484 -12.27 4.26 -30.61
C GLY A 484 -12.51 3.57 -29.27
N THR A 485 -11.70 3.87 -28.26
CA THR A 485 -11.87 3.31 -26.91
C THR A 485 -13.10 3.93 -26.25
N GLY A 486 -14.05 3.10 -25.84
CA GLY A 486 -15.24 3.52 -25.08
C GLY A 486 -15.15 3.18 -23.59
N ASP A 487 -15.89 3.89 -22.74
CA ASP A 487 -16.06 3.51 -21.34
C ASP A 487 -17.04 2.33 -21.23
N ASN A 488 -16.53 1.09 -21.24
CA ASN A 488 -17.35 -0.12 -21.14
C ASN A 488 -17.84 -0.41 -19.71
N SER A 489 -18.11 0.61 -18.89
CA SER A 489 -18.54 0.46 -17.49
C SER A 489 -19.96 -0.10 -17.30
N VAL A 490 -20.66 -0.45 -18.38
CA VAL A 490 -22.02 -1.04 -18.35
C VAL A 490 -22.03 -2.52 -18.74
N GLN A 491 -20.93 -3.13 -19.19
CA GLN A 491 -20.90 -4.56 -19.53
C GLN A 491 -20.22 -5.38 -18.44
N GLY A 492 -21.00 -5.72 -17.41
CA GLY A 492 -20.76 -6.85 -16.51
C GLY A 492 -21.30 -8.19 -17.05
N GLU A 493 -21.57 -8.27 -18.35
CA GLU A 493 -22.01 -9.49 -19.04
C GLU A 493 -21.31 -9.50 -20.42
N ASN A 494 -20.58 -10.58 -20.73
CA ASN A 494 -19.94 -10.98 -22.01
C ASN A 494 -18.42 -11.27 -21.97
N ASP A 495 -17.84 -11.59 -20.81
CA ASP A 495 -16.55 -12.32 -20.76
C ASP A 495 -16.73 -13.86 -20.70
N LEU A 496 -17.85 -14.36 -21.23
CA LEU A 496 -18.10 -15.78 -21.50
C LEU A 496 -18.69 -15.91 -22.90
N GLU A 497 -17.82 -15.93 -23.91
CA GLU A 497 -17.94 -16.72 -25.14
C GLU A 497 -16.81 -16.29 -26.08
N ASP A 498 -15.74 -17.09 -26.06
CA ASP A 498 -14.87 -17.37 -27.20
C ASP A 498 -13.86 -18.43 -26.72
N SER A 499 -14.39 -19.60 -26.36
CA SER A 499 -13.64 -20.86 -26.38
C SER A 499 -13.87 -21.49 -27.75
N GLU A 500 -12.81 -21.48 -28.56
CA GLU A 500 -12.50 -22.39 -29.68
C GLU A 500 -13.65 -23.21 -30.28
N GLU A 501 -14.18 -22.77 -31.43
CA GLU A 501 -14.24 -23.52 -32.71
C GLU A 501 -14.80 -22.65 -33.84
#